data_AF-A0A3B8T689-F1
#
_entry.id   AF-A0A3B8T689-F1
#
_cell.length_a   1.000
_cell.length_b   1.000
_cell.length_c   1.000
_cell.angle_alpha   90.00
_cell.angle_beta   90.00
_cell.angle_gamma   90.00
#
_symmetry.space_group_name_H-M   'P 1'
#
loop_
_entity.id
_entity.type
_entity.pdbx_description
1 polymer ?
#
loop_
_entity_poly.entity_id
_entity_poly.type
_entity_poly.pdbx_seq_one_letter_code
_entity_poly.pdbx_strand_id
1 'polypeptide(L)'
;MAEGAEQAGDKIGFQAVLVSLGRGLTLFQAIQNSSLPISDSVLQGIKSAEQTGHLGEMLWLASESTKAIQTMRAKAWEAARYPLIIGSLALLILTGLIIGIVPKFESLYSRMGSE
;
A
#
# COMPACT_ATOMS: atom_id res chain seq x y z
N MET A 1 -7.18 -11.78 7.37
CA MET A 1 -8.57 -11.28 7.20
C MET A 1 -8.69 -10.25 6.07
N ALA A 2 -7.67 -9.43 5.77
CA ALA A 2 -7.72 -8.44 4.67
C ALA A 2 -7.65 -9.05 3.25
N GLU A 3 -6.83 -10.08 3.01
CA GLU A 3 -6.68 -10.70 1.67
C GLU A 3 -7.97 -11.34 1.14
N GLY A 4 -8.81 -11.90 2.01
CA GLY A 4 -10.07 -12.53 1.61
C GLY A 4 -11.14 -11.53 1.15
N ALA A 5 -11.11 -10.30 1.67
CA ALA A 5 -12.02 -9.23 1.25
C ALA A 5 -11.57 -8.61 -0.09
N GLU A 6 -10.26 -8.52 -0.32
CA GLU A 6 -9.67 -8.05 -1.57
C GLU A 6 -10.00 -8.99 -2.74
N GLN A 7 -9.87 -10.31 -2.53
CA GLN A 7 -10.26 -11.32 -3.53
C GLN A 7 -11.77 -11.38 -3.80
N ALA A 8 -12.60 -11.08 -2.79
CA ALA A 8 -14.05 -11.03 -2.97
C ALA A 8 -14.48 -9.82 -3.81
N GLY A 9 -13.87 -8.65 -3.56
CA GLY A 9 -14.11 -7.43 -4.35
C GLY A 9 -13.65 -7.57 -5.80
N ASP A 10 -12.51 -8.22 -6.03
CA ASP A 10 -11.96 -8.44 -7.37
C ASP A 10 -12.87 -9.34 -8.22
N LYS A 11 -13.40 -10.43 -7.64
CA LYS A 11 -14.38 -11.31 -8.30
C LYS A 11 -15.65 -10.57 -8.73
N ILE A 12 -16.15 -9.67 -7.89
CA ILE A 12 -17.33 -8.85 -8.20
C ILE A 12 -17.03 -7.91 -9.37
N GLY A 13 -15.85 -7.27 -9.36
CA GLY A 13 -15.38 -6.43 -10.45
C GLY A 13 -15.32 -7.17 -11.79
N PHE A 14 -14.71 -8.35 -11.82
CA PHE A 14 -14.63 -9.17 -13.04
C PHE A 14 -16.00 -9.65 -13.54
N GLN A 15 -16.92 -10.02 -12.65
CA GLN A 15 -18.28 -10.36 -13.06
C GLN A 15 -18.99 -9.15 -13.70
N ALA A 16 -18.84 -7.96 -13.12
CA ALA A 16 -19.42 -6.74 -13.69
C ALA A 16 -18.85 -6.44 -15.10
N VAL A 17 -17.55 -6.67 -15.31
CA VAL A 17 -16.90 -6.55 -16.62
C VAL A 17 -17.50 -7.56 -17.62
N LEU A 18 -17.61 -8.85 -17.24
CA LEU A 18 -18.18 -9.88 -18.10
C LEU A 18 -19.63 -9.60 -18.50
N VAL A 19 -20.45 -9.15 -17.55
CA VAL A 19 -21.85 -8.75 -17.81
C VAL A 19 -21.91 -7.58 -18.78
N SER A 20 -21.01 -6.60 -18.64
CA SER A 20 -20.94 -5.42 -19.50
C SER A 20 -20.51 -5.78 -20.92
N LEU A 21 -19.51 -6.65 -21.06
CA LEU A 21 -19.08 -7.19 -22.36
C LEU A 21 -20.19 -7.98 -23.04
N GLY A 22 -20.93 -8.81 -22.29
CA GLY A 22 -22.09 -9.54 -22.81
C GLY A 22 -23.24 -8.64 -23.29
N ARG A 23 -23.29 -7.39 -22.83
CA ARG A 23 -24.23 -6.36 -23.29
C ARG A 23 -23.74 -5.58 -24.52
N GLY A 24 -22.56 -5.89 -25.04
CA GLY A 24 -21.96 -5.21 -26.19
C GLY A 24 -21.24 -3.90 -25.84
N LEU A 25 -20.98 -3.63 -24.56
CA LEU A 25 -20.12 -2.52 -24.16
C LEU A 25 -18.67 -2.84 -24.48
N THR A 26 -17.89 -1.80 -24.73
CA THR A 26 -16.45 -1.93 -24.96
C THR A 26 -15.73 -2.31 -23.65
N LEU A 27 -14.59 -2.97 -23.73
CA LEU A 27 -13.79 -3.33 -22.57
C LEU A 27 -13.37 -2.10 -21.75
N PHE A 28 -13.05 -0.99 -22.42
CA PHE A 28 -12.81 0.29 -21.73
C PHE A 28 -14.00 0.68 -20.84
N GLN A 29 -15.22 0.65 -21.38
CA GLN A 29 -16.43 1.00 -20.62
C GLN A 29 -16.73 -0.01 -19.52
N ALA A 30 -16.53 -1.29 -19.79
CA ALA A 30 -16.74 -2.36 -18.83
C ALA A 30 -15.81 -2.21 -17.62
N ILE A 31 -14.54 -1.91 -17.86
CA ILE A 31 -13.55 -1.69 -16.80
C ILE A 31 -13.81 -0.36 -16.08
N GLN A 32 -14.12 0.71 -16.80
CA GLN A 32 -14.41 2.03 -16.22
C GLN A 32 -15.60 1.98 -15.22
N ASN A 33 -16.60 1.15 -15.50
CA ASN A 33 -17.76 0.97 -14.63
C ASN A 33 -17.59 -0.12 -13.57
N SER A 34 -16.42 -0.78 -13.52
CA SER A 34 -16.11 -1.82 -12.55
C SER A 34 -15.40 -1.24 -11.32
N SER A 35 -15.41 -1.99 -10.21
CA SER A 35 -14.69 -1.64 -8.99
C SER A 35 -13.22 -2.10 -8.98
N LEU A 36 -12.64 -2.39 -10.16
CA LEU A 36 -11.26 -2.88 -10.26
C LEU A 36 -10.24 -1.77 -9.98
N PRO A 37 -9.18 -2.02 -9.20
CA PRO A 37 -8.15 -1.04 -8.89
C PRO A 37 -7.16 -0.89 -10.06
N ILE A 38 -7.59 -0.24 -11.15
CA ILE A 38 -6.78 0.00 -12.35
C ILE A 38 -6.39 1.48 -12.43
N SER A 39 -5.15 1.77 -12.83
CA SER A 39 -4.70 3.16 -13.00
C SER A 39 -5.33 3.80 -14.24
N ASP A 40 -5.53 5.12 -14.18
CA ASP A 40 -6.14 5.86 -15.30
C ASP A 40 -5.30 5.77 -16.59
N SER A 41 -3.97 5.70 -16.47
CA SER A 41 -3.07 5.50 -17.62
C SER A 41 -3.29 4.16 -18.31
N VAL A 42 -3.52 3.09 -17.54
CA VAL A 42 -3.84 1.76 -18.10
C VAL A 42 -5.22 1.78 -18.75
N LEU A 43 -6.19 2.45 -18.13
CA LEU A 43 -7.54 2.57 -18.67
C LEU A 43 -7.56 3.29 -20.04
N GLN A 44 -6.84 4.41 -20.19
CA GLN A 44 -6.68 5.09 -21.47
C GLN A 44 -5.92 4.25 -22.50
N GLY A 45 -4.91 3.49 -22.06
CA GLY A 45 -4.20 2.53 -22.91
C GLY A 45 -5.13 1.46 -23.48
N ILE A 46 -6.02 0.90 -22.64
CA ILE A 46 -7.03 -0.08 -23.05
C ILE A 46 -7.98 0.53 -24.09
N LYS A 47 -8.42 1.77 -23.92
CA LYS A 47 -9.27 2.47 -24.90
C LYS A 47 -8.61 2.55 -26.27
N SER A 48 -7.35 2.96 -26.32
CA SER A 48 -6.59 3.07 -27.57
C SER A 48 -6.33 1.70 -28.19
N ALA A 49 -5.95 0.72 -27.37
CA ALA A 49 -5.67 -0.64 -27.82
C ALA A 49 -6.92 -1.39 -28.32
N GLU A 50 -8.09 -1.09 -27.76
CA GLU A 50 -9.37 -1.60 -28.21
C GLU A 50 -9.76 -1.04 -29.59
N GLN A 51 -9.41 0.22 -29.87
CA GLN A 51 -9.64 0.85 -31.18
C GLN A 51 -8.64 0.38 -32.25
N THR A 52 -7.41 0.07 -31.86
CA THR A 52 -6.33 -0.30 -32.80
C THR A 52 -6.15 -1.81 -32.94
N GLY A 53 -6.83 -2.63 -32.13
CA GLY A 53 -6.73 -4.09 -32.15
C GLY A 53 -5.55 -4.68 -31.37
N HIS A 54 -4.78 -3.86 -30.66
CA HIS A 54 -3.59 -4.27 -29.90
C HIS A 54 -3.87 -4.60 -28.42
N LEU A 55 -5.08 -5.07 -28.13
CA LEU A 55 -5.54 -5.23 -26.74
C LEU A 55 -4.71 -6.24 -25.94
N GLY A 56 -4.23 -7.31 -26.56
CA GLY A 56 -3.38 -8.32 -25.91
C GLY A 56 -2.06 -7.73 -25.37
N GLU A 57 -1.39 -6.90 -26.17
CA GLU A 57 -0.15 -6.22 -25.76
C GLU A 57 -0.40 -5.22 -24.62
N MET A 58 -1.51 -4.49 -24.68
CA MET A 58 -1.86 -3.54 -23.63
C MET A 58 -2.20 -4.23 -22.30
N LEU A 59 -2.91 -5.36 -22.33
CA LEU A 59 -3.19 -6.15 -21.13
C LEU A 59 -1.92 -6.76 -20.55
N TRP A 60 -0.96 -7.16 -21.38
CA TRP A 60 0.37 -7.56 -20.92
C TRP A 60 1.08 -6.42 -20.19
N LEU A 61 1.12 -5.22 -20.78
CA LEU A 61 1.71 -4.03 -20.17
C LEU A 61 1.02 -3.64 -18.86
N ALA A 62 -0.31 -3.78 -18.79
CA ALA A 62 -1.10 -3.56 -17.59
C ALA A 62 -0.74 -4.54 -16.45
N SER A 63 -0.47 -5.81 -16.79
CA SER A 63 -0.03 -6.80 -15.81
C SER A 63 1.34 -6.46 -15.22
N GLU A 64 2.24 -5.92 -16.05
CA GLU A 64 3.60 -5.57 -15.62
C GLU A 64 3.62 -4.30 -14.76
N SER A 65 2.83 -3.29 -15.11
CA SER A 65 2.71 -2.07 -14.31
C SER A 65 2.15 -2.34 -12.91
N THR A 66 1.22 -3.30 -12.79
CA THR A 66 0.65 -3.73 -11.51
C THR A 66 1.70 -4.40 -10.61
N LYS A 67 2.58 -5.24 -11.18
CA LYS A 67 3.69 -5.85 -10.44
C LYS A 67 4.72 -4.82 -9.97
N ALA A 68 5.00 -3.79 -10.78
CA ALA A 68 5.94 -2.74 -10.43
C ALA A 68 5.50 -1.96 -9.16
N ILE A 69 4.22 -1.63 -9.04
CA ILE A 69 3.69 -0.91 -7.87
C ILE A 69 3.77 -1.77 -6.59
N GLN A 70 3.43 -3.06 -6.69
CA GLN A 70 3.50 -3.98 -5.54
C GLN A 70 4.94 -4.17 -5.06
N THR A 71 5.88 -4.36 -5.99
CA THR A 71 7.29 -4.53 -5.66
C THR A 71 7.90 -3.27 -5.05
N MET A 72 7.51 -2.07 -5.51
CA MET A 72 7.94 -0.81 -4.90
C MET A 72 7.44 -0.66 -3.46
N ARG A 73 6.16 -0.97 -3.21
CA ARG A 73 5.59 -0.93 -1.85
C ARG A 73 6.26 -1.94 -0.93
N ALA A 74 6.46 -3.17 -1.39
CA ALA A 74 7.14 -4.21 -0.60
C ALA A 74 8.55 -3.78 -0.19
N LYS A 75 9.34 -3.25 -1.14
CA LYS A 75 10.69 -2.74 -0.87
C LYS A 75 10.70 -1.54 0.08
N ALA A 76 9.72 -0.64 -0.03
CA ALA A 76 9.60 0.52 0.86
C ALA A 76 9.30 0.08 2.32
N TRP A 77 8.40 -0.89 2.49
CA TRP A 77 8.09 -1.47 3.81
C TRP A 77 9.28 -2.23 4.41
N GLU A 78 10.04 -2.93 3.58
CA GLU A 78 11.24 -3.65 4.00
C GLU A 78 12.33 -2.68 4.49
N ALA A 79 12.57 -1.59 3.75
CA ALA A 79 13.52 -0.55 4.15
C ALA A 79 13.08 0.22 5.41
N ALA A 80 11.79 0.51 5.57
CA ALA A 80 11.26 1.29 6.69
C ALA A 80 11.20 0.52 8.02
N ARG A 81 11.20 -0.82 7.98
CA ARG A 81 11.10 -1.67 9.19
C ARG A 81 12.29 -1.50 10.12
N TYR A 82 13.51 -1.43 9.56
CA TYR A 82 14.73 -1.34 10.36
C TYR A 82 14.82 -0.02 11.17
N PRO A 83 14.59 1.18 10.56
CA PRO A 83 14.49 2.43 11.30
C PRO A 83 13.40 2.45 12.37
N LEU A 84 12.23 1.83 12.13
CA LEU A 84 11.14 1.80 13.10
C LEU A 84 11.50 1.02 14.37
N ILE A 85 12.11 -0.17 14.22
CA ILE A 85 12.49 -1.00 15.36
C ILE A 85 13.53 -0.26 16.21
N ILE A 86 14.61 0.22 15.59
CA ILE A 86 15.67 0.93 16.31
C ILE A 86 15.16 2.24 16.91
N GLY A 87 14.37 3.01 16.15
CA GLY A 87 13.77 4.25 16.62
C GLY A 87 12.87 4.02 17.83
N SER A 88 12.03 2.98 17.80
CA SER A 88 11.17 2.62 18.94
C SER A 88 11.99 2.22 20.18
N LEU A 89 13.05 1.43 20.00
CA LEU A 89 13.93 1.01 21.10
C LEU A 89 14.67 2.21 21.72
N ALA A 90 15.21 3.10 20.89
CA ALA A 90 15.86 4.32 21.35
C ALA A 90 14.91 5.20 22.15
N LEU A 91 13.67 5.35 21.68
CA LEU A 91 12.64 6.15 22.36
C LEU A 91 12.23 5.54 23.70
N LEU A 92 12.15 4.21 23.77
CA LEU A 92 11.87 3.46 24.99
C LEU A 92 13.00 3.65 26.02
N ILE A 93 14.26 3.50 25.61
CA ILE A 93 15.43 3.74 26.47
C ILE A 93 15.43 5.19 26.99
N LEU A 94 15.26 6.17 26.10
CA LEU A 94 15.24 7.58 26.46
C LEU A 94 14.14 7.88 27.49
N THR A 95 12.94 7.36 27.27
CA THR A 95 11.81 7.51 28.19
C THR A 95 12.11 6.86 29.55
N GLY A 96 12.71 5.67 29.55
CA GLY A 96 13.14 4.98 30.77
C GLY A 96 14.19 5.76 31.57
N LEU A 97 15.14 6.41 30.89
CA LEU A 97 16.11 7.28 31.53
C LEU A 97 15.43 8.50 32.17
N ILE A 98 14.51 9.15 31.46
CA ILE A 98 13.82 10.32 32.00
C ILE A 98 12.98 9.96 33.24
N ILE A 99 12.18 8.89 33.17
CA ILE A 99 11.28 8.52 34.28
C ILE A 99 12.05 7.90 35.44
N GLY A 100 13.10 7.10 35.17
CA GLY A 100 13.78 6.32 36.19
C GLY A 100 15.06 6.96 36.75
N ILE A 101 15.87 7.61 35.91
CA ILE A 101 17.21 8.09 36.27
C ILE A 101 17.17 9.55 36.74
N VAL A 102 16.44 10.43 36.05
CA VAL A 102 16.34 11.85 36.42
C VAL A 102 15.88 12.07 37.88
N PRO A 103 14.81 11.44 38.40
CA PRO A 103 14.41 11.66 39.79
C PRO A 103 15.44 11.14 40.80
N LYS A 104 16.24 10.11 40.44
CA LYS A 104 17.33 9.64 41.29
C LYS A 104 18.43 10.69 41.41
N PHE A 105 18.75 11.39 40.32
CA PHE A 105 19.69 12.50 40.37
C PHE A 105 19.20 13.61 41.30
N GLU A 106 17.93 14.01 41.23
CA GLU A 106 17.36 14.98 42.16
C GLU A 106 17.53 14.53 43.63
N SER A 107 17.25 13.25 43.92
CA SER A 107 17.39 12.71 45.27
C SER A 107 18.84 12.74 45.77
N LEU A 108 19.83 12.47 44.91
CA LEU A 108 21.25 12.53 45.25
C LEU A 108 21.70 13.97 45.51
N TYR A 109 21.29 14.91 44.65
CA TYR A 109 21.60 16.33 44.83
C TYR A 109 20.97 16.90 46.11
N SER A 110 19.73 16.51 46.43
CA SER A 110 19.06 16.98 47.66
C SER A 110 19.80 16.56 48.94
N ARG A 111 20.36 15.34 48.97
CA ARG A 111 21.11 14.81 50.11
C ARG A 111 22.49 15.44 50.26
N MET A 112 23.10 15.86 49.15
CA MET A 112 24.40 16.54 49.17
C MET A 112 24.30 18.02 49.52
N GLY A 113 23.18 18.69 49.21
CA GLY A 113 22.95 20.10 49.54
C GLY A 113 22.40 20.35 50.94
N SER A 114 22.10 19.28 51.70
CA SER A 114 21.59 19.34 53.08
C SER A 114 22.67 19.12 54.16
N GLU A 115 23.95 19.16 53.78
CA GLU A 115 25.10 19.28 54.69
C GLU A 115 25.83 20.61 54.46
#